data_AF-A0AAU6HYP0-F1
#
_entry.id   AF-A0AAU6HYP0-F1
#
_cell.length_a   1.000
_cell.length_b   1.000
_cell.length_c   1.000
_cell.angle_alpha   90.00
_cell.angle_beta   90.00
_cell.angle_gamma   90.00
#
_symmetry.space_group_name_H-M   'P 1'
#
loop_
_entity.id
_entity.type
_entity.pdbx_description
1 polymer ?
#
loop_
_entity_poly.entity_id
_entity_poly.type
_entity_poly.pdbx_seq_one_letter_code
_entity_poly.pdbx_strand_id
1 'polypeptide(L)'
;MAREVAHREAAESPHGGGSVDVLTRIRGALPSLAPSERRVADTVLAAPSEAAGLSISALAGRASTSVATVMRFCRAIGLTNYPHLRVGLAAAAAHENALGAERPALGTDIGATDSLEQIISKIIYNEVRALEESRDGFDVAQLGQAVDAVADARRIDIFGVGASGFVGQDLHQKLHRIGRMAFIWTDVHAALTAAALLGPADVAIAISHSGETTDTIEPLQAAAENGATTIALTNFARSPLAESADLVLTTCAREMPFRSGATVSRIAQLALIDCLFVGVAQRSYDATTAALHRTYGAVQRHRSTPAARRPTSDEALATPAPGVASEPAATPTAELPPVAAPPG
;
A
#
# COMPACT_ATOMS: atom_id res chain seq x y z
N MET A 1 -62.43 3.60 2.24
CA MET A 1 -61.97 3.59 0.83
C MET A 1 -60.47 3.78 0.83
N ALA A 2 -59.76 2.67 0.63
CA ALA A 2 -58.30 2.59 0.59
C ALA A 2 -57.75 3.05 -0.76
N ARG A 3 -56.60 3.72 -0.76
CA ARG A 3 -55.66 3.88 -1.89
C ARG A 3 -54.26 3.91 -1.27
N GLU A 4 -53.62 2.75 -1.12
CA GLU A 4 -52.72 2.12 -2.10
C GLU A 4 -51.34 2.80 -2.09
N VAL A 5 -50.56 2.40 -1.08
CA VAL A 5 -49.12 2.63 -1.00
C VAL A 5 -48.47 1.55 -1.84
N ALA A 6 -47.87 1.95 -2.97
CA ALA A 6 -47.11 1.07 -3.83
C ALA A 6 -45.88 0.54 -3.06
N HIS A 7 -45.93 -0.74 -2.71
CA HIS A 7 -44.77 -1.51 -2.28
C HIS A 7 -43.85 -1.66 -3.49
N ARG A 8 -42.74 -0.91 -3.52
CA ARG A 8 -41.60 -1.29 -4.37
C ARG A 8 -40.87 -2.41 -3.66
N GLU A 9 -41.05 -3.62 -4.17
CA GLU A 9 -40.18 -4.76 -3.89
C GLU A 9 -38.74 -4.37 -4.26
N ALA A 10 -37.86 -4.39 -3.27
CA ALA A 10 -36.43 -4.30 -3.49
C ALA A 10 -35.99 -5.58 -4.19
N ALA A 11 -35.71 -5.48 -5.48
CA ALA A 11 -35.11 -6.55 -6.26
C ALA A 11 -33.73 -6.89 -5.67
N GLU A 12 -33.61 -8.09 -5.10
CA GLU A 12 -32.34 -8.71 -4.76
C GLU A 12 -31.48 -8.76 -6.02
N SER A 13 -30.40 -7.99 -6.02
CA SER A 13 -29.41 -7.98 -7.10
C SER A 13 -28.47 -9.18 -6.89
N PRO A 14 -28.26 -10.04 -7.89
CA PRO A 14 -27.38 -11.20 -7.77
C PRO A 14 -25.94 -10.76 -7.99
N HIS A 15 -25.31 -10.19 -6.97
CA HIS A 15 -23.85 -10.05 -6.95
C HIS A 15 -23.29 -11.21 -6.15
N GLY A 16 -22.70 -12.18 -6.86
CA GLY A 16 -21.90 -13.25 -6.30
C GLY A 16 -20.70 -12.66 -5.56
N GLY A 17 -20.90 -12.29 -4.31
CA GLY A 17 -19.83 -11.85 -3.43
C GLY A 17 -18.94 -13.02 -3.11
N GLY A 18 -17.69 -12.98 -3.58
CA GLY A 18 -16.63 -13.82 -3.03
C GLY A 18 -16.69 -13.72 -1.51
N SER A 19 -16.91 -14.85 -0.85
CA SER A 19 -16.92 -14.94 0.61
C SER A 19 -15.60 -14.38 1.14
N VAL A 20 -15.60 -13.11 1.58
CA VAL A 20 -14.44 -12.50 2.23
C VAL A 20 -13.99 -13.42 3.36
N ASP A 21 -12.77 -13.93 3.24
CA ASP A 21 -12.17 -14.89 4.15
C ASP A 21 -12.32 -14.42 5.62
N VAL A 22 -12.71 -15.35 6.50
CA VAL A 22 -12.95 -15.05 7.91
C VAL A 22 -11.70 -14.48 8.57
N LEU A 23 -10.51 -14.91 8.15
CA LEU A 23 -9.25 -14.40 8.69
C LEU A 23 -9.04 -12.94 8.32
N THR A 24 -9.36 -12.56 7.08
CA THR A 24 -9.33 -11.16 6.63
C THR A 24 -10.29 -10.30 7.44
N ARG A 25 -11.50 -10.77 7.73
CA ARG A 25 -12.46 -10.06 8.59
C ARG A 25 -11.95 -9.87 10.01
N ILE A 26 -11.36 -10.91 10.61
CA ILE A 26 -10.79 -10.85 11.96
C ILE A 26 -9.67 -9.82 12.00
N ARG A 27 -8.74 -9.87 11.02
CA ARG A 27 -7.61 -8.93 10.93
C ARG A 27 -8.11 -7.49 10.77
N GLY A 28 -9.04 -7.24 9.85
CA GLY A 28 -9.60 -5.91 9.62
C GLY A 28 -10.32 -5.30 10.83
N ALA A 29 -10.78 -6.14 11.77
CA ALA A 29 -11.42 -5.68 13.00
C ALA A 29 -10.44 -5.30 14.11
N LEU A 30 -9.18 -5.75 14.06
CA LEU A 30 -8.24 -5.70 15.21
C LEU A 30 -8.16 -4.34 15.93
N PRO A 31 -8.03 -3.19 15.26
CA PRO A 31 -7.92 -1.90 15.96
C PRO A 31 -9.20 -1.50 16.71
N SER A 32 -10.36 -1.97 16.23
CA SER A 32 -11.67 -1.66 16.80
C SER A 32 -12.11 -2.63 17.91
N LEU A 33 -11.38 -3.72 18.15
CA LEU A 33 -11.77 -4.72 19.13
C LEU A 33 -11.44 -4.29 20.57
N ALA A 34 -12.36 -4.54 21.50
CA ALA A 34 -12.08 -4.36 22.91
C ALA A 34 -10.93 -5.28 23.37
N PRO A 35 -10.16 -4.94 24.42
CA PRO A 35 -8.99 -5.73 24.83
C PRO A 35 -9.28 -7.22 25.06
N SER A 36 -10.47 -7.54 25.58
CA SER A 36 -10.89 -8.93 25.81
C SER A 36 -11.28 -9.69 24.54
N GLU A 37 -11.73 -8.99 23.50
CA GLU A 37 -12.09 -9.55 22.20
C GLU A 37 -10.84 -9.69 21.32
N ARG A 38 -9.91 -8.73 21.41
CA ARG A 38 -8.60 -8.80 20.76
C ARG A 38 -7.81 -10.03 21.19
N ARG A 39 -7.84 -10.41 22.48
CA ARG A 39 -7.25 -11.69 22.94
C ARG A 39 -7.86 -12.92 22.25
N VAL A 40 -9.16 -12.90 21.95
CA VAL A 40 -9.80 -13.98 21.17
C VAL A 40 -9.29 -13.97 19.74
N ALA A 41 -9.25 -12.80 19.11
CA ALA A 41 -8.72 -12.62 17.77
C ALA A 41 -7.28 -13.13 17.64
N ASP A 42 -6.39 -12.71 18.56
CA ASP A 42 -4.98 -13.11 18.58
C ASP A 42 -4.84 -14.63 18.75
N THR A 43 -5.65 -15.23 19.65
CA THR A 43 -5.67 -16.69 19.85
C THR A 43 -6.08 -17.43 18.58
N VAL A 44 -7.09 -16.94 17.88
CA VAL A 44 -7.57 -17.52 16.61
C VAL A 44 -6.55 -17.35 15.49
N LEU A 45 -5.96 -16.15 15.37
CA LEU A 45 -4.99 -15.82 14.32
C LEU A 45 -3.64 -16.51 14.48
N ALA A 46 -3.28 -16.91 15.70
CA ALA A 46 -2.06 -17.66 15.99
C ALA A 46 -2.13 -19.11 15.50
N ALA A 47 -3.32 -19.74 15.54
CA ALA A 47 -3.51 -21.11 15.08
C ALA A 47 -4.94 -21.33 14.53
N PRO A 48 -5.25 -20.85 13.31
CA PRO A 48 -6.60 -20.92 12.74
C PRO A 48 -7.16 -22.34 12.65
N SER A 49 -6.34 -23.29 12.17
CA SER A 49 -6.74 -24.70 12.04
C SER A 49 -7.05 -25.34 13.38
N GLU A 50 -6.27 -25.01 14.42
CA GLU A 50 -6.51 -25.54 15.76
C GLU A 50 -7.75 -24.91 16.39
N ALA A 51 -7.91 -23.58 16.24
CA ALA A 51 -9.07 -22.84 16.72
C ALA A 51 -10.39 -23.33 16.09
N ALA A 52 -10.37 -23.79 14.83
CA ALA A 52 -11.52 -24.40 14.17
C ALA A 52 -11.99 -25.71 14.85
N GLY A 53 -11.08 -26.43 15.52
CA GLY A 53 -11.37 -27.66 16.25
C GLY A 53 -11.88 -27.45 17.68
N LEU A 54 -11.71 -26.25 18.25
CA LEU A 54 -12.07 -25.99 19.64
C LEU A 54 -13.59 -25.89 19.86
N SER A 55 -14.02 -26.14 21.09
CA SER A 55 -15.34 -25.72 21.57
C SER A 55 -15.29 -24.25 22.02
N ILE A 56 -16.45 -23.60 22.14
CA ILE A 56 -16.51 -22.19 22.54
C ILE A 56 -15.89 -21.96 23.93
N SER A 57 -16.10 -22.91 24.86
CA SER A 57 -15.53 -22.86 26.21
C SER A 57 -14.01 -23.08 26.19
N ALA A 58 -13.51 -23.97 25.33
CA ALA A 58 -12.08 -24.19 25.18
C ALA A 58 -11.37 -22.98 24.57
N LEU A 59 -11.97 -22.35 23.55
CA LEU A 59 -11.44 -21.11 22.97
C LEU A 59 -11.46 -19.97 24.00
N ALA A 60 -12.55 -19.82 24.76
CA ALA A 60 -12.65 -18.82 25.83
C ALA A 60 -11.56 -19.02 26.89
N GLY A 61 -11.34 -20.27 27.33
CA GLY A 61 -10.27 -20.62 28.27
C GLY A 61 -8.90 -20.27 27.72
N ARG A 62 -8.59 -20.64 26.47
CA ARG A 62 -7.29 -20.37 25.83
C ARG A 62 -7.03 -18.88 25.65
N ALA A 63 -8.05 -18.11 25.31
CA ALA A 63 -7.96 -16.65 25.17
C ALA A 63 -8.05 -15.91 26.52
N SER A 64 -8.12 -16.63 27.65
CA SER A 64 -8.27 -16.04 29.00
C SER A 64 -9.45 -15.04 29.06
N THR A 65 -10.63 -15.51 28.65
CA THR A 65 -11.86 -14.72 28.55
C THR A 65 -13.11 -15.56 28.81
N SER A 66 -14.29 -14.95 28.70
CA SER A 66 -15.58 -15.62 28.88
C SER A 66 -16.19 -16.09 27.54
N VAL A 67 -17.08 -17.07 27.59
CA VAL A 67 -17.90 -17.49 26.44
C VAL A 67 -18.70 -16.32 25.86
N ALA A 68 -19.20 -15.42 26.73
CA ALA A 68 -19.91 -14.22 26.32
C ALA A 68 -19.00 -13.28 25.51
N THR A 69 -17.72 -13.17 25.87
CA THR A 69 -16.73 -12.39 25.11
C THR A 69 -16.50 -13.01 23.73
N VAL A 70 -16.37 -14.33 23.62
CA VAL A 70 -16.22 -15.01 22.31
C VAL A 70 -17.43 -14.74 21.40
N MET A 71 -18.64 -14.72 21.96
CA MET A 71 -19.85 -14.36 21.22
C MET A 71 -19.87 -12.88 20.81
N ARG A 72 -19.40 -11.95 21.67
CA ARG A 72 -19.25 -10.54 21.28
C ARG A 72 -18.21 -10.36 20.17
N PHE A 73 -17.07 -11.04 20.27
CA PHE A 73 -16.06 -11.09 19.21
C PHE A 73 -16.65 -11.55 17.88
N CYS A 74 -17.40 -12.67 17.86
CA CYS A 74 -18.06 -13.15 16.64
C CYS A 74 -18.96 -12.07 16.01
N ARG A 75 -19.73 -11.35 16.83
CA ARG A 75 -20.57 -10.23 16.36
C ARG A 75 -19.73 -9.05 15.85
N ALA A 76 -18.64 -8.69 16.53
CA ALA A 76 -17.76 -7.57 16.16
C ALA A 76 -17.07 -7.77 14.79
N ILE A 77 -16.85 -9.03 14.38
CA ILE A 77 -16.32 -9.41 13.06
C ILE A 77 -17.43 -9.73 12.03
N GLY A 78 -18.69 -9.46 12.35
CA GLY A 78 -19.82 -9.61 11.43
C GLY A 78 -20.32 -11.05 11.26
N LEU A 79 -20.07 -11.93 12.22
CA LEU A 79 -20.59 -13.31 12.24
C LEU A 79 -21.77 -13.45 13.20
N THR A 80 -22.73 -14.28 12.82
CA THR A 80 -23.96 -14.51 13.58
C THR A 80 -23.71 -15.31 14.87
N ASN A 81 -22.78 -16.28 14.83
CA ASN A 81 -22.51 -17.18 15.94
C ASN A 81 -21.12 -17.85 15.85
N TYR A 82 -20.75 -18.57 16.92
CA TYR A 82 -19.47 -19.29 16.99
C TYR A 82 -19.33 -20.46 15.99
N PRO A 83 -20.36 -21.27 15.69
CA PRO A 83 -20.29 -22.25 14.61
C PRO A 83 -19.86 -21.66 13.25
N HIS A 84 -20.36 -20.47 12.89
CA HIS A 84 -19.93 -19.78 11.66
C HIS A 84 -18.45 -19.42 11.69
N LEU A 85 -17.92 -19.00 12.84
CA LEU A 85 -16.48 -18.77 13.00
C LEU A 85 -15.69 -20.05 12.72
N ARG A 86 -16.09 -21.19 13.32
CA ARG A 86 -15.39 -22.47 13.12
C ARG A 86 -15.39 -22.93 11.66
N VAL A 87 -16.53 -22.81 10.97
CA VAL A 87 -16.65 -23.17 9.56
C VAL A 87 -15.75 -22.29 8.71
N GLY A 88 -15.76 -20.97 8.94
CA GLY A 88 -14.87 -20.05 8.25
C GLY A 88 -13.39 -20.38 8.46
N LEU A 89 -12.99 -20.69 9.70
CA LEU A 89 -11.60 -21.03 10.02
C LEU A 89 -11.16 -22.35 9.38
N ALA A 90 -12.04 -23.35 9.34
CA ALA A 90 -11.79 -24.61 8.66
C ALA A 90 -11.63 -24.42 7.15
N ALA A 91 -12.47 -23.58 6.53
CA ALA A 91 -12.37 -23.25 5.12
C ALA A 91 -11.05 -22.50 4.80
N ALA A 92 -10.66 -21.55 5.65
CA ALA A 92 -9.40 -20.82 5.51
C ALA A 92 -8.18 -21.76 5.62
N ALA A 93 -8.17 -22.67 6.60
CA ALA A 93 -7.12 -23.66 6.76
C ALA A 93 -7.06 -24.65 5.58
N ALA A 94 -8.21 -25.05 5.03
CA ALA A 94 -8.25 -25.89 3.84
C ALA A 94 -7.70 -25.17 2.60
N HIS A 95 -7.98 -23.87 2.44
CA HIS A 95 -7.47 -23.07 1.34
C HIS A 95 -5.94 -22.88 1.43
N GLU A 96 -5.41 -22.64 2.63
CA GLU A 96 -3.97 -22.57 2.89
C GLU A 96 -3.26 -23.89 2.52
N ASN A 97 -3.86 -25.03 2.88
CA ASN A 97 -3.34 -26.34 2.50
C ASN A 97 -3.45 -26.63 0.99
N ALA A 98 -4.50 -26.16 0.32
CA ALA A 98 -4.69 -26.35 -1.12
C ALA A 98 -3.71 -25.51 -1.95
N LEU A 99 -3.44 -24.27 -1.53
CA LEU A 99 -2.41 -23.42 -2.13
C LEU A 99 -0.99 -23.89 -1.79
N GLY A 100 -0.81 -24.61 -0.67
CA GLY A 100 0.44 -25.24 -0.24
C GLY A 100 0.78 -26.56 -0.94
N ALA A 101 -0.06 -27.07 -1.86
CA ALA A 101 0.23 -28.31 -2.57
C ALA A 101 1.31 -28.17 -3.66
N GLU A 102 1.57 -26.95 -4.16
CA GLU A 102 2.65 -26.65 -5.12
C GLU A 102 3.79 -25.79 -4.57
N ARG A 103 3.65 -25.29 -3.33
CA ARG A 103 4.66 -24.45 -2.68
C ARG A 103 4.85 -24.96 -1.25
N PRO A 104 6.09 -25.27 -0.82
CA PRO A 104 6.32 -25.84 0.50
C PRO A 104 5.59 -25.01 1.55
N ALA A 105 5.07 -25.67 2.59
CA ALA A 105 4.48 -25.05 3.78
C ALA A 105 5.52 -24.21 4.53
N LEU A 106 5.97 -23.14 3.88
CA LEU A 106 6.73 -22.07 4.46
C LEU A 106 5.71 -21.38 5.34
N GLY A 107 5.80 -21.60 6.66
CA GLY A 107 5.15 -20.69 7.59
C GLY A 107 5.44 -19.26 7.15
N THR A 108 4.42 -18.39 7.17
CA THR A 108 4.55 -17.00 6.71
C THR A 108 5.59 -16.21 7.51
N ASP A 109 5.91 -16.69 8.70
CA ASP A 109 6.84 -16.03 9.61
C ASP A 109 8.28 -16.46 9.34
N ILE A 110 9.18 -15.48 9.35
CA ILE A 110 10.61 -15.70 9.31
C ILE A 110 11.06 -16.27 10.66
N GLY A 111 11.58 -17.50 10.65
CA GLY A 111 12.10 -18.20 11.81
C GLY A 111 13.57 -17.88 12.05
N ALA A 112 14.01 -18.00 13.31
CA ALA A 112 15.40 -17.71 13.71
C ALA A 112 16.46 -18.60 13.02
N THR A 113 16.05 -19.74 12.47
CA THR A 113 16.92 -20.72 11.80
C THR A 113 16.65 -20.83 10.31
N ASP A 114 15.87 -19.92 9.73
CA ASP A 114 15.62 -19.92 8.28
C ASP A 114 16.93 -19.65 7.53
N SER A 115 17.19 -20.45 6.49
CA SER A 115 18.22 -20.15 5.50
C SER A 115 17.87 -18.90 4.70
N LEU A 116 18.86 -18.27 4.06
CA LEU A 116 18.64 -17.11 3.21
C LEU A 116 17.64 -17.39 2.07
N GLU A 117 17.67 -18.59 1.50
CA GLU A 117 16.72 -19.01 0.46
C GLU A 117 15.27 -19.05 0.98
N GLN A 118 15.07 -19.55 2.21
CA GLN A 118 13.77 -19.54 2.87
C GLN A 118 13.31 -18.11 3.20
N ILE A 119 14.22 -17.24 3.66
CA ILE A 119 13.92 -15.83 3.93
C ILE A 119 13.46 -15.13 2.65
N ILE A 120 14.21 -15.27 1.54
CA ILE A 120 13.84 -14.69 0.24
C ILE A 120 12.45 -15.18 -0.18
N SER A 121 12.23 -16.50 -0.11
CA SER A 121 10.96 -17.11 -0.52
C SER A 121 9.78 -16.59 0.32
N LYS A 122 9.94 -16.48 1.65
CA LYS A 122 8.91 -15.99 2.57
C LYS A 122 8.60 -14.51 2.36
N ILE A 123 9.62 -13.66 2.18
CA ILE A 123 9.43 -12.22 1.92
C ILE A 123 8.63 -12.02 0.64
N ILE A 124 9.07 -12.61 -0.48
CA ILE A 124 8.39 -12.47 -1.77
C ILE A 124 6.97 -13.02 -1.71
N TYR A 125 6.77 -14.17 -1.05
CA TYR A 125 5.44 -14.74 -0.86
C TYR A 125 4.50 -13.78 -0.12
N ASN A 126 4.94 -13.22 1.01
CA ASN A 126 4.12 -12.32 1.82
C ASN A 126 3.82 -11.00 1.10
N GLU A 127 4.78 -10.44 0.36
CA GLU A 127 4.57 -9.22 -0.42
C GLU A 127 3.57 -9.44 -1.56
N VAL A 128 3.71 -10.53 -2.33
CA VAL A 128 2.77 -10.87 -3.40
C VAL A 128 1.36 -11.06 -2.85
N ARG A 129 1.22 -11.80 -1.74
CA ARG A 129 -0.07 -12.01 -1.08
C ARG A 129 -0.70 -10.69 -0.61
N ALA A 130 0.08 -9.81 0.01
CA ALA A 130 -0.42 -8.51 0.44
C ALA A 130 -0.89 -7.64 -0.74
N LEU A 131 -0.21 -7.68 -1.88
CA LEU A 131 -0.63 -6.98 -3.09
C LEU A 131 -1.94 -7.53 -3.65
N GLU A 132 -2.08 -8.85 -3.71
CA GLU A 132 -3.30 -9.51 -4.19
C GLU A 132 -4.50 -9.26 -3.26
N GLU A 133 -4.30 -9.43 -1.95
CA GLU A 133 -5.35 -9.16 -0.94
C GLU A 133 -5.73 -7.68 -0.91
N SER A 134 -4.77 -6.77 -1.06
CA SER A 134 -5.03 -5.34 -1.14
C SER A 134 -5.87 -5.01 -2.37
N ARG A 135 -5.51 -5.54 -3.54
CA ARG A 135 -6.26 -5.33 -4.80
C ARG A 135 -7.72 -5.73 -4.64
N ASP A 136 -7.98 -6.89 -4.04
CA ASP A 136 -9.33 -7.41 -3.88
C ASP A 136 -10.15 -6.60 -2.84
N GLY A 137 -9.48 -5.85 -1.96
CA GLY A 137 -10.08 -4.95 -0.98
C GLY A 137 -10.20 -3.49 -1.41
N PHE A 138 -9.71 -3.11 -2.59
CA PHE A 138 -9.77 -1.72 -3.05
C PHE A 138 -11.18 -1.28 -3.41
N ASP A 139 -11.62 -0.17 -2.79
CA ASP A 139 -12.81 0.55 -3.20
C ASP A 139 -12.47 1.45 -4.39
N VAL A 140 -12.79 0.98 -5.60
CA VAL A 140 -12.51 1.70 -6.86
C VAL A 140 -13.24 3.04 -6.91
N ALA A 141 -14.42 3.17 -6.29
CA ALA A 141 -15.17 4.42 -6.29
C ALA A 141 -14.48 5.47 -5.41
N GLN A 142 -14.04 5.08 -4.20
CA GLN A 142 -13.27 5.98 -3.34
C GLN A 142 -11.91 6.34 -3.94
N LEU A 143 -11.23 5.38 -4.59
CA LEU A 143 -9.99 5.67 -5.30
C LEU A 143 -10.22 6.69 -6.44
N GLY A 144 -11.32 6.56 -7.19
CA GLY A 144 -11.70 7.55 -8.21
C GLY A 144 -11.92 8.94 -7.63
N GLN A 145 -12.67 9.04 -6.53
CA GLN A 145 -12.89 10.31 -5.82
C GLN A 145 -11.59 10.92 -5.29
N ALA A 146 -10.67 10.10 -4.78
CA ALA A 146 -9.36 10.54 -4.33
C ALA A 146 -8.50 11.05 -5.50
N VAL A 147 -8.52 10.36 -6.64
CA VAL A 147 -7.88 10.81 -7.88
C VAL A 147 -8.43 12.17 -8.31
N ASP A 148 -9.76 12.35 -8.24
CA ASP A 148 -10.40 13.61 -8.60
C ASP A 148 -9.96 14.75 -7.68
N ALA A 149 -10.07 14.56 -6.37
CA ALA A 149 -9.67 15.55 -5.38
C ALA A 149 -8.20 15.95 -5.53
N VAL A 150 -7.28 14.98 -5.68
CA VAL A 150 -5.84 15.25 -5.79
C VAL A 150 -5.49 15.95 -7.10
N ALA A 151 -6.16 15.62 -8.21
CA ALA A 151 -5.91 16.26 -9.48
C ALA A 151 -6.50 17.69 -9.58
N ASP A 152 -7.52 18.03 -8.80
CA ASP A 152 -8.10 19.39 -8.77
C ASP A 152 -7.55 20.25 -7.63
N ALA A 153 -6.77 19.66 -6.70
CA ALA A 153 -6.18 20.35 -5.57
C ALA A 153 -5.23 21.48 -5.96
N ARG A 154 -5.38 22.63 -5.28
CA ARG A 154 -4.42 23.74 -5.33
C ARG A 154 -3.12 23.36 -4.60
N ARG A 155 -3.23 22.74 -3.43
CA ARG A 155 -2.13 22.26 -2.58
C ARG A 155 -2.46 20.88 -2.03
N ILE A 156 -1.45 20.03 -1.92
CA ILE A 156 -1.56 18.69 -1.33
C ILE A 156 -0.54 18.58 -0.19
N ASP A 157 -1.01 18.37 1.02
CA ASP A 157 -0.14 18.12 2.18
C ASP A 157 -0.27 16.67 2.59
N ILE A 158 0.87 15.99 2.66
CA ILE A 158 0.97 14.57 3.02
C ILE A 158 1.52 14.49 4.44
N PHE A 159 0.87 13.69 5.29
CA PHE A 159 1.25 13.45 6.68
C PHE A 159 1.60 11.98 6.87
N GLY A 160 2.78 11.70 7.41
CA GLY A 160 3.18 10.34 7.71
C GLY A 160 4.54 10.30 8.39
N VAL A 161 4.67 9.45 9.41
CA VAL A 161 5.89 9.31 10.20
C VAL A 161 6.48 7.90 10.09
N GLY A 162 7.76 7.76 10.39
CA GLY A 162 8.47 6.47 10.31
C GLY A 162 8.38 5.85 8.92
N ALA A 163 7.98 4.57 8.83
CA ALA A 163 7.88 3.88 7.56
C ALA A 163 6.85 4.48 6.60
N SER A 164 5.71 4.98 7.12
CA SER A 164 4.70 5.67 6.33
C SER A 164 5.23 6.98 5.73
N GLY A 165 6.19 7.62 6.41
CA GLY A 165 6.87 8.81 5.89
C GLY A 165 7.59 8.54 4.57
N PHE A 166 8.19 7.35 4.38
CA PHE A 166 8.82 6.98 3.10
C PHE A 166 7.80 6.79 1.98
N VAL A 167 6.61 6.27 2.28
CA VAL A 167 5.50 6.18 1.31
C VAL A 167 5.06 7.60 0.93
N GLY A 168 4.91 8.48 1.91
CA GLY A 168 4.56 9.89 1.68
C GLY A 168 5.60 10.64 0.86
N GLN A 169 6.90 10.38 1.09
CA GLN A 169 8.00 10.95 0.30
C GLN A 169 7.97 10.49 -1.16
N ASP A 170 7.66 9.21 -1.41
CA ASP A 170 7.51 8.68 -2.76
C ASP A 170 6.32 9.33 -3.48
N LEU A 171 5.15 9.42 -2.82
CA LEU A 171 3.98 10.11 -3.36
C LEU A 171 4.26 11.59 -3.65
N HIS A 172 4.89 12.29 -2.70
CA HIS A 172 5.34 13.67 -2.86
C HIS A 172 6.20 13.83 -4.11
N GLN A 173 7.23 12.99 -4.27
CA GLN A 173 8.13 13.05 -5.40
C GLN A 173 7.39 12.82 -6.72
N LYS A 174 6.50 11.83 -6.78
CA LYS A 174 5.69 11.51 -7.96
C LYS A 174 4.76 12.68 -8.35
N LEU A 175 4.03 13.24 -7.39
CA LEU A 175 3.15 14.39 -7.61
C LEU A 175 3.92 15.63 -8.06
N HIS A 176 5.05 15.93 -7.41
CA HIS A 176 5.90 17.06 -7.76
C HIS A 176 6.43 16.95 -9.20
N ARG A 177 6.84 15.74 -9.63
CA ARG A 177 7.32 15.45 -10.99
C ARG A 177 6.30 15.73 -12.09
N ILE A 178 5.01 15.66 -11.78
CA ILE A 178 3.91 15.95 -12.71
C ILE A 178 3.32 17.35 -12.52
N GLY A 179 4.00 18.22 -11.76
CA GLY A 179 3.64 19.62 -11.60
C GLY A 179 2.55 19.89 -10.55
N ARG A 180 2.27 18.94 -9.66
CA ARG A 180 1.37 19.17 -8.51
C ARG A 180 2.13 19.79 -7.35
N MET A 181 1.50 20.74 -6.67
CA MET A 181 2.06 21.37 -5.47
C MET A 181 1.82 20.48 -4.26
N ALA A 182 2.69 19.49 -4.08
CA ALA A 182 2.66 18.55 -2.98
C ALA A 182 3.78 18.83 -1.97
N PHE A 183 3.51 18.58 -0.68
CA PHE A 183 4.48 18.61 0.41
C PHE A 183 4.33 17.36 1.29
N ILE A 184 5.40 16.94 1.95
CA ILE A 184 5.39 15.85 2.94
C ILE A 184 5.90 16.38 4.28
N TRP A 185 5.14 16.14 5.33
CA TRP A 185 5.46 16.53 6.69
C TRP A 185 5.61 15.28 7.56
N THR A 186 6.85 15.04 8.02
CA THR A 186 7.20 13.91 8.88
C THR A 186 7.48 14.33 10.33
N ASP A 187 7.50 15.63 10.60
CA ASP A 187 7.59 16.21 11.94
C ASP A 187 6.20 16.72 12.35
N VAL A 188 5.75 16.36 13.55
CA VAL A 188 4.38 16.62 14.01
C VAL A 188 4.08 18.11 14.17
N HIS A 189 5.04 18.91 14.64
CA HIS A 189 4.82 20.35 14.82
C HIS A 189 4.76 21.06 13.46
N ALA A 190 5.64 20.70 12.52
CA ALA A 190 5.57 21.18 11.16
C ALA A 190 4.25 20.75 10.48
N ALA A 191 3.83 19.49 10.64
CA ALA A 191 2.57 18.98 10.09
C ALA A 191 1.35 19.77 10.60
N LEU A 192 1.25 20.00 11.91
CA LEU A 192 0.15 20.77 12.52
C LEU A 192 0.10 22.22 12.02
N THR A 193 1.25 22.90 11.97
CA THR A 193 1.30 24.29 11.46
C THR A 193 0.97 24.38 9.97
N ALA A 194 1.34 23.38 9.18
CA ALA A 194 1.00 23.30 7.77
C ALA A 194 -0.50 23.01 7.56
N ALA A 195 -1.05 22.05 8.31
CA ALA A 195 -2.46 21.65 8.26
C ALA A 195 -3.40 22.81 8.61
N ALA A 196 -3.04 23.63 9.60
CA ALA A 196 -3.81 24.81 10.01
C ALA A 196 -3.94 25.90 8.91
N LEU A 197 -3.19 25.76 7.80
CA LEU A 197 -3.21 26.70 6.67
C LEU A 197 -3.82 26.09 5.39
N LEU A 198 -4.36 24.88 5.47
CA LEU A 198 -5.13 24.27 4.38
C LEU A 198 -6.54 24.85 4.34
N GLY A 199 -7.20 24.77 3.19
CA GLY A 199 -8.59 25.20 3.03
C GLY A 199 -9.35 24.40 1.98
N PRO A 200 -10.56 24.85 1.58
CA PRO A 200 -11.47 24.09 0.73
C PRO A 200 -11.00 23.72 -0.68
N ALA A 201 -9.90 24.32 -1.15
CA ALA A 201 -9.28 23.99 -2.44
C ALA A 201 -8.05 23.08 -2.30
N ASP A 202 -7.75 22.63 -1.08
CA ASP A 202 -6.56 21.84 -0.76
C ASP A 202 -6.94 20.44 -0.30
N VAL A 203 -5.97 19.53 -0.39
CA VAL A 203 -6.11 18.13 0.02
C VAL A 203 -5.08 17.80 1.10
N ALA A 204 -5.54 17.11 2.15
CA ALA A 204 -4.69 16.49 3.15
C ALA A 204 -4.71 14.97 2.99
N ILE A 205 -3.54 14.35 2.86
CA ILE A 205 -3.38 12.90 2.75
C ILE A 205 -2.61 12.38 3.96
N ALA A 206 -3.23 11.57 4.80
CA ALA A 206 -2.57 10.98 5.95
C ALA A 206 -2.31 9.48 5.74
N ILE A 207 -1.07 9.05 6.00
CA ILE A 207 -0.61 7.68 5.75
C ILE A 207 -0.21 7.06 7.09
N SER A 208 -0.97 6.08 7.56
CA SER A 208 -0.62 5.27 8.73
C SER A 208 -1.13 3.86 8.57
N HIS A 209 -0.24 2.88 8.59
CA HIS A 209 -0.64 1.47 8.48
C HIS A 209 -1.62 1.05 9.58
N SER A 210 -1.33 1.38 10.85
CA SER A 210 -2.25 1.06 11.96
C SER A 210 -3.46 1.98 11.98
N GLY A 211 -3.34 3.21 11.47
CA GLY A 211 -4.35 4.24 11.62
C GLY A 211 -4.54 4.71 13.07
N GLU A 212 -3.56 4.42 13.94
CA GLU A 212 -3.57 4.74 15.38
C GLU A 212 -2.52 5.81 15.74
N THR A 213 -1.74 6.28 14.76
CA THR A 213 -0.62 7.20 15.00
C THR A 213 -1.11 8.63 15.20
N THR A 214 -1.12 9.11 16.45
CA THR A 214 -1.57 10.46 16.82
C THR A 214 -0.89 11.56 16.00
N ASP A 215 0.43 11.49 15.82
CA ASP A 215 1.24 12.43 15.03
C ASP A 215 0.79 12.56 13.55
N THR A 216 -0.01 11.61 13.05
CA THR A 216 -0.59 11.61 11.70
C THR A 216 -2.08 11.92 11.72
N ILE A 217 -2.80 11.54 12.78
CA ILE A 217 -4.25 11.79 12.94
C ILE A 217 -4.52 13.27 13.22
N GLU A 218 -3.79 13.89 14.16
CA GLU A 218 -4.04 15.27 14.58
C GLU A 218 -3.88 16.28 13.42
N PRO A 219 -2.84 16.21 12.56
CA PRO A 219 -2.76 17.09 11.38
C PRO A 219 -3.89 16.87 10.37
N LEU A 220 -4.36 15.63 10.19
CA LEU A 220 -5.49 15.36 9.30
C LEU A 220 -6.78 16.02 9.84
N GLN A 221 -7.03 15.89 11.14
CA GLN A 221 -8.17 16.52 11.80
C GLN A 221 -8.09 18.05 11.71
N ALA A 222 -6.92 18.64 11.96
CA ALA A 222 -6.71 20.08 11.81
C ALA A 222 -6.96 20.54 10.35
N ALA A 223 -6.59 19.75 9.35
CA ALA A 223 -6.90 20.04 7.95
C ALA A 223 -8.41 20.00 7.68
N ALA A 224 -9.11 18.98 8.20
CA ALA A 224 -10.57 18.85 8.09
C ALA A 224 -11.30 20.03 8.73
N GLU A 225 -10.87 20.48 9.91
CA GLU A 225 -11.44 21.63 10.61
C GLU A 225 -11.36 22.92 9.78
N ASN A 226 -10.36 23.04 8.90
CA ASN A 226 -10.20 24.18 7.99
C ASN A 226 -10.87 23.95 6.61
N GLY A 227 -11.57 22.84 6.43
CA GLY A 227 -12.38 22.53 5.26
C GLY A 227 -11.63 21.91 4.09
N ALA A 228 -10.38 21.49 4.28
CA ALA A 228 -9.65 20.74 3.26
C ALA A 228 -10.27 19.34 3.06
N THR A 229 -10.21 18.81 1.83
CA THR A 229 -10.61 17.41 1.60
C THR A 229 -9.56 16.49 2.21
N THR A 230 -10.02 15.52 3.00
CA THR A 230 -9.15 14.62 3.77
C THR A 230 -9.17 13.20 3.23
N ILE A 231 -7.97 12.62 3.08
CA ILE A 231 -7.78 11.26 2.56
C ILE A 231 -6.93 10.46 3.55
N ALA A 232 -7.46 9.35 4.04
CA ALA A 232 -6.71 8.40 4.87
C ALA A 232 -6.23 7.21 4.03
N LEU A 233 -4.93 6.90 4.12
CA LEU A 233 -4.35 5.67 3.62
C LEU A 233 -3.94 4.80 4.82
N THR A 234 -4.67 3.71 5.02
CA THR A 234 -4.50 2.83 6.20
C THR A 234 -4.72 1.36 5.84
N ASN A 235 -4.40 0.45 6.75
CA ASN A 235 -4.73 -0.96 6.60
C ASN A 235 -6.11 -1.31 7.17
N PHE A 236 -6.69 -0.42 7.99
CA PHE A 236 -7.89 -0.73 8.76
C PHE A 236 -8.97 0.33 8.55
N ALA A 237 -10.08 -0.07 7.91
CA ALA A 237 -11.21 0.80 7.59
C ALA A 237 -11.93 1.39 8.83
N ARG A 238 -11.74 0.80 10.01
CA ARG A 238 -12.33 1.23 11.30
C ARG A 238 -11.25 1.70 12.28
N SER A 239 -10.19 2.32 11.76
CA SER A 239 -9.15 2.93 12.58
C SER A 239 -9.51 4.39 12.91
N PRO A 240 -8.97 4.95 14.00
CA PRO A 240 -9.16 6.37 14.32
C PRO A 240 -8.82 7.32 13.17
N LEU A 241 -7.79 6.98 12.37
CA LEU A 241 -7.46 7.73 11.16
C LEU A 241 -8.56 7.68 10.09
N ALA A 242 -9.11 6.50 9.82
CA ALA A 242 -10.18 6.32 8.84
C ALA A 242 -11.46 7.08 9.24
N GLU A 243 -11.77 7.12 10.53
CA GLU A 243 -12.92 7.87 11.07
C GLU A 243 -12.75 9.39 10.96
N SER A 244 -11.52 9.87 10.76
CA SER A 244 -11.17 11.29 10.66
C SER A 244 -11.02 11.78 9.21
N ALA A 245 -11.41 10.97 8.21
CA ALA A 245 -11.21 11.28 6.79
C ALA A 245 -12.51 11.25 5.98
N ASP A 246 -12.59 12.09 4.94
CA ASP A 246 -13.68 12.09 3.96
C ASP A 246 -13.58 10.87 3.03
N LEU A 247 -12.35 10.52 2.64
CA LEU A 247 -12.04 9.39 1.75
C LEU A 247 -11.07 8.44 2.44
N VAL A 248 -11.34 7.14 2.39
CA VAL A 248 -10.54 6.10 3.03
C VAL A 248 -10.07 5.09 1.99
N LEU A 249 -8.75 5.04 1.78
CA LEU A 249 -8.10 4.06 0.92
C LEU A 249 -7.45 2.98 1.79
N THR A 250 -7.92 1.75 1.66
CA THR A 250 -7.44 0.63 2.48
C THR A 250 -6.46 -0.28 1.76
N THR A 251 -5.44 -0.71 2.48
CA THR A 251 -4.55 -1.82 2.10
C THR A 251 -4.89 -3.06 2.92
N CYS A 252 -4.43 -4.23 2.47
CA CYS A 252 -4.49 -5.48 3.20
C CYS A 252 -3.08 -6.09 3.28
N ALA A 253 -2.39 -5.79 4.36
CA ALA A 253 -1.04 -6.25 4.62
C ALA A 253 -0.92 -6.81 6.03
N ARG A 254 -0.26 -7.97 6.15
CA ARG A 254 0.05 -8.60 7.43
C ARG A 254 1.53 -8.44 7.74
N GLU A 255 1.83 -7.69 8.79
CA GLU A 255 3.21 -7.58 9.27
C GLU A 255 3.66 -8.87 9.96
N MET A 256 4.92 -9.26 9.68
CA MET A 256 5.54 -10.43 10.29
C MET A 256 5.95 -10.12 11.75
N PRO A 257 5.83 -11.09 12.69
CA PRO A 257 6.21 -10.90 14.09
C PRO A 257 7.69 -10.57 14.29
N PHE A 258 8.57 -11.05 13.41
CA PHE A 258 9.96 -10.63 13.29
C PHE A 258 10.01 -9.20 12.72
N ARG A 259 9.53 -8.23 13.52
CA ARG A 259 9.41 -6.82 13.17
C ARG A 259 10.79 -6.19 12.98
N SER A 260 10.94 -5.43 11.90
CA SER A 260 11.79 -4.23 11.96
C SER A 260 11.50 -3.17 10.89
N GLY A 261 10.94 -3.51 9.72
CA GLY A 261 11.00 -2.58 8.57
C GLY A 261 9.67 -2.06 8.00
N ALA A 262 8.52 -2.51 8.50
CA ALA A 262 7.23 -2.34 7.82
C ALA A 262 7.33 -2.76 6.34
N THR A 263 7.86 -3.96 6.09
CA THR A 263 8.23 -4.37 4.72
C THR A 263 6.98 -4.61 3.88
N VAL A 264 6.08 -5.46 4.37
CA VAL A 264 4.88 -5.89 3.65
C VAL A 264 3.87 -4.76 3.56
N SER A 265 3.60 -4.06 4.66
CA SER A 265 2.67 -2.93 4.66
C SER A 265 3.12 -1.81 3.73
N ARG A 266 4.40 -1.45 3.74
CA ARG A 266 4.93 -0.40 2.87
C ARG A 266 4.78 -0.77 1.40
N ILE A 267 5.03 -2.02 1.00
CA ILE A 267 4.86 -2.45 -0.40
C ILE A 267 3.40 -2.33 -0.85
N ALA A 268 2.44 -2.74 -0.01
CA ALA A 268 1.02 -2.57 -0.32
C ALA A 268 0.62 -1.09 -0.43
N GLN A 269 1.11 -0.25 0.48
CA GLN A 269 0.86 1.20 0.44
C GLN A 269 1.49 1.87 -0.79
N LEU A 270 2.71 1.47 -1.18
CA LEU A 270 3.40 1.94 -2.38
C LEU A 270 2.59 1.62 -3.65
N ALA A 271 2.07 0.39 -3.76
CA ALA A 271 1.22 0.01 -4.89
C ALA A 271 -0.08 0.82 -4.96
N LEU A 272 -0.70 1.10 -3.81
CA LEU A 272 -1.92 1.92 -3.75
C LEU A 272 -1.65 3.37 -4.17
N ILE A 273 -0.55 3.97 -3.70
CA ILE A 273 -0.19 5.33 -4.15
C ILE A 273 0.24 5.38 -5.60
N ASP A 274 0.77 4.28 -6.17
CA ASP A 274 1.01 4.15 -7.62
C ASP A 274 -0.29 4.23 -8.40
N CYS A 275 -1.33 3.51 -7.96
CA CYS A 275 -2.66 3.61 -8.56
C CYS A 275 -3.22 5.03 -8.48
N LEU A 276 -3.14 5.68 -7.32
CA LEU A 276 -3.56 7.07 -7.13
C LEU A 276 -2.79 8.01 -8.07
N PHE A 277 -1.45 7.91 -8.08
CA PHE A 277 -0.59 8.73 -8.91
C PHE A 277 -0.90 8.57 -10.40
N VAL A 278 -1.01 7.33 -10.89
CA VAL A 278 -1.30 7.06 -12.30
C VAL A 278 -2.68 7.59 -12.67
N GLY A 279 -3.69 7.47 -11.79
CA GLY A 279 -5.00 8.08 -12.00
C GLY A 279 -4.92 9.60 -12.13
N VAL A 280 -4.20 10.27 -11.22
CA VAL A 280 -3.99 11.73 -11.26
C VAL A 280 -3.24 12.14 -12.53
N ALA A 281 -2.21 11.38 -12.92
CA ALA A 281 -1.43 11.62 -14.13
C ALA A 281 -2.29 11.53 -15.39
N GLN A 282 -3.20 10.55 -15.46
CA GLN A 282 -4.10 10.34 -16.60
C GLN A 282 -5.15 11.45 -16.74
N ARG A 283 -5.71 11.96 -15.64
CA ARG A 283 -6.69 13.08 -15.68
C ARG A 283 -6.15 14.34 -16.36
N SER A 284 -4.84 14.56 -16.31
CA SER A 284 -4.18 15.72 -16.92
C SER A 284 -3.04 15.29 -17.83
N TYR A 285 -3.28 14.30 -18.69
CA TYR A 285 -2.25 13.61 -19.49
C TYR A 285 -1.25 14.53 -20.19
N ASP A 286 -1.72 15.55 -20.91
CA ASP A 286 -0.85 16.47 -21.66
C ASP A 286 0.02 17.32 -20.73
N ALA A 287 -0.58 17.88 -19.68
CA ALA A 287 0.12 18.67 -18.67
C ALA A 287 1.14 17.83 -17.91
N THR A 288 0.77 16.59 -17.55
CA THR A 288 1.63 15.60 -16.92
C THR A 288 2.84 15.28 -17.80
N THR A 289 2.61 14.98 -19.08
CA THR A 289 3.67 14.64 -20.04
C THR A 289 4.65 15.81 -20.21
N ALA A 290 4.13 17.03 -20.35
CA ALA A 290 4.96 18.24 -20.43
C ALA A 290 5.77 18.47 -19.14
N ALA A 291 5.16 18.28 -17.97
CA ALA A 291 5.84 18.40 -16.68
C ALA A 291 6.96 17.35 -16.52
N LEU A 292 6.70 16.09 -16.88
CA LEU A 292 7.69 15.01 -16.84
C LEU A 292 8.87 15.28 -17.76
N HIS A 293 8.63 15.77 -18.98
CA HIS A 293 9.69 16.14 -19.91
C HIS A 293 10.57 17.27 -19.34
N ARG A 294 9.95 18.34 -18.82
CA ARG A 294 10.68 19.47 -18.20
C ARG A 294 11.52 19.03 -17.00
N THR A 295 10.90 18.30 -16.08
CA THR A 295 11.57 17.84 -14.86
C THR A 295 12.64 16.79 -15.17
N TYR A 296 12.47 15.95 -16.19
CA TYR A 296 13.50 14.99 -16.64
C TYR A 296 14.71 15.72 -17.22
N GLY A 297 14.48 16.68 -18.12
CA GLY A 297 15.56 17.48 -18.72
C GLY A 297 16.37 18.28 -17.69
N ALA A 298 15.74 18.73 -16.60
CA ALA A 298 16.42 19.45 -15.53
C ALA A 298 17.46 18.60 -14.79
N VAL A 299 17.15 17.32 -14.51
CA VAL A 299 18.05 16.41 -13.77
C VAL A 299 19.02 15.66 -14.68
N GLN A 300 18.68 15.46 -15.96
CA GLN A 300 19.55 14.76 -16.91
C GLN A 300 20.92 15.45 -17.04
N ARG A 301 20.95 16.78 -16.95
CA ARG A 301 22.18 17.60 -16.99
C ARG A 301 23.11 17.38 -15.79
N HIS A 302 22.62 16.75 -14.71
CA HIS A 302 23.39 16.47 -13.50
C HIS A 302 23.94 15.03 -13.46
N ARG A 303 23.72 14.23 -14.51
CA ARG A 303 24.34 12.90 -14.62
C ARG A 303 25.80 13.07 -15.03
N SER A 304 26.73 12.57 -14.22
CA SER A 304 28.12 12.44 -14.63
C SER A 304 28.21 11.42 -15.77
N THR A 305 28.70 11.86 -16.93
CA THR A 305 29.16 10.93 -17.97
C THR A 305 30.31 10.12 -17.36
N PRO A 306 30.37 8.78 -17.54
CA PRO A 306 31.54 8.03 -17.12
C PRO A 306 32.76 8.66 -17.78
N ALA A 307 33.68 9.22 -16.98
CA ALA A 307 34.95 9.67 -17.50
C ALA A 307 35.58 8.46 -18.21
N ALA A 308 35.89 8.62 -19.50
CA ALA A 308 36.69 7.63 -20.23
C ALA A 308 37.85 7.23 -19.33
N ARG A 309 37.97 5.93 -19.03
CA ARG A 309 39.01 5.36 -18.19
C ARG A 309 40.33 6.06 -18.51
N ARG A 310 40.87 6.84 -17.57
CA ARG A 310 42.25 7.33 -17.69
C ARG A 310 43.12 6.07 -17.76
N PRO A 311 43.97 5.91 -18.78
CA PRO A 311 44.86 4.76 -18.84
C PRO A 311 45.69 4.77 -17.56
N THR A 312 45.69 3.63 -16.86
CA THR A 312 46.50 3.45 -15.66
C THR A 312 47.97 3.59 -16.04
N SER A 313 48.78 4.14 -15.14
CA SER A 313 50.21 4.42 -15.35
C SER A 313 51.05 3.21 -15.80
N ASP A 314 50.53 1.99 -15.70
CA ASP A 314 51.15 0.78 -16.26
C ASP A 314 51.04 0.66 -17.79
N GLU A 315 50.02 1.26 -18.43
CA GLU A 315 49.90 1.25 -19.89
C GLU A 315 50.80 2.29 -20.56
N ALA A 316 51.25 3.32 -19.82
CA ALA A 316 52.18 4.34 -20.32
C ALA A 316 53.64 3.88 -20.38
N LEU A 317 53.99 2.76 -19.72
CA LEU A 317 55.34 2.20 -19.70
C LEU A 317 55.55 1.10 -20.76
N ALA A 318 54.50 0.65 -21.43
CA ALA A 318 54.61 -0.26 -22.57
C ALA A 318 54.75 0.53 -23.89
N THR A 319 55.80 1.33 -24.01
CA THR A 319 56.20 1.86 -25.32
C THR A 319 57.16 0.84 -25.97
N PRO A 320 56.80 0.13 -27.05
CA PRO A 320 57.79 -0.61 -27.81
C PRO A 320 58.66 0.40 -28.59
N ALA A 321 59.97 0.12 -28.63
CA ALA A 321 60.97 0.91 -29.33
C ALA A 321 60.60 1.15 -30.82
N PRO A 322 61.06 2.26 -31.44
CA PRO A 322 60.67 2.61 -32.79
C PRO A 322 61.32 1.64 -33.77
N GLY A 323 60.50 0.89 -34.51
CA GLY A 323 60.99 -0.11 -35.45
C GLY A 323 59.94 -0.56 -36.46
N VAL A 324 60.09 0.01 -37.66
CA VAL A 324 59.64 -0.49 -38.98
C VAL A 324 58.17 -0.21 -39.36
N ALA A 325 58.06 0.48 -40.49
CA ALA A 325 56.86 0.93 -41.16
C ALA A 325 56.00 -0.21 -41.73
N SER A 326 54.67 -0.02 -41.72
CA SER A 326 53.78 -0.49 -42.79
C SER A 326 52.49 0.35 -42.83
N GLU A 327 52.13 0.71 -44.05
CA GLU A 327 51.03 1.58 -44.53
C GLU A 327 49.58 1.14 -44.17
N PRO A 328 48.55 1.98 -44.46
CA PRO A 328 47.31 2.04 -43.68
C PRO A 328 46.20 1.14 -44.25
N ALA A 329 45.32 0.66 -43.36
CA ALA A 329 44.08 -0.01 -43.74
C ALA A 329 42.84 0.77 -43.26
N ALA A 330 42.08 1.19 -44.27
CA ALA A 330 40.77 1.82 -44.35
C ALA A 330 39.78 1.67 -43.17
N THR A 331 39.16 2.81 -42.84
CA THR A 331 37.89 2.93 -42.10
C THR A 331 36.71 2.50 -42.96
N PRO A 332 35.73 1.72 -42.44
CA PRO A 332 34.38 1.72 -42.99
C PRO A 332 33.46 2.56 -42.10
N THR A 333 32.92 3.60 -42.71
CA THR A 333 31.79 4.43 -42.28
C THR A 333 30.54 3.56 -42.17
N ALA A 334 29.79 3.66 -41.06
CA ALA A 334 28.43 3.11 -40.96
C ALA A 334 27.43 4.26 -40.83
N GLU A 335 26.56 4.35 -41.82
CA GLU A 335 25.48 5.33 -42.01
C GLU A 335 24.39 5.25 -40.94
N LEU A 336 23.85 6.42 -40.56
CA LEU A 336 22.60 6.57 -39.83
C LEU A 336 21.40 6.50 -40.81
N PRO A 337 20.25 5.91 -40.43
CA PRO A 337 19.06 5.90 -41.27
C PRO A 337 18.30 7.24 -41.22
N PRO A 338 17.52 7.58 -42.27
CA PRO A 338 16.95 8.91 -42.45
C PRO A 338 15.66 9.13 -41.63
N VAL A 339 15.48 10.39 -41.21
CA VAL A 339 14.31 10.94 -40.51
C VAL A 339 13.17 11.21 -41.51
N ALA A 340 11.96 10.74 -41.19
CA ALA A 340 10.75 11.07 -41.94
C ALA A 340 10.22 12.47 -41.55
N ALA A 341 9.86 13.27 -42.55
CA ALA A 341 9.25 14.60 -42.41
C ALA A 341 7.72 14.51 -42.17
N PRO A 342 7.09 15.52 -41.51
CA PRO A 342 5.66 15.49 -41.20
C PRO A 342 4.80 16.02 -42.39
N PRO A 343 3.50 15.66 -42.43
CA PRO A 343 2.60 16.14 -43.48
C PRO A 343 2.11 17.57 -43.18
N GLY A 344 1.87 18.34 -44.25
CA GLY A 344 1.31 19.69 -44.21
C GLY A 344 -0.21 19.73 -44.09
#